data_AF-A0A0S7EVY3-F1
#
_entry.id   AF-A0A0S7EVY3-F1
#
_cell.length_a   1.000
_cell.length_b   1.000
_cell.length_c   1.000
_cell.angle_alpha   90.00
_cell.angle_beta   90.00
_cell.angle_gamma   90.00
#
_symmetry.space_group_name_H-M   'P 1'
#
loop_
_entity.id
_entity.type
_entity.pdbx_description
1 polymer ?
#
loop_
_entity_poly.entity_id
_entity_poly.type
_entity_poly.pdbx_seq_one_letter_code
_entity_poly.pdbx_strand_id
1 'polypeptide(L)'
;HASRESLTVKVEVYEGEQSVVLPCQYRQVLENILTVKWSRYDLNPNTVHQQQEGDDLHSQNQLFKGRTSMTPLDSGDFNLTLKKPKLSDSGNYTCSIIDDEGEKKL
;
A
#
# COMPACT_ATOMS: atom_id res chain seq x y z
N HIS A 1 -24.31 13.89 -2.76
CA HIS A 1 -23.05 13.61 -3.48
C HIS A 1 -21.90 13.99 -2.59
N ALA A 2 -21.33 13.04 -1.84
CA ALA A 2 -20.14 13.29 -1.05
C ALA A 2 -18.93 13.26 -1.99
N SER A 3 -18.24 14.39 -2.11
CA SER A 3 -16.93 14.47 -2.75
C SER A 3 -16.02 13.44 -2.08
N ARG A 4 -15.38 12.60 -2.88
CA ARG A 4 -14.50 11.54 -2.41
C ARG A 4 -13.16 12.17 -2.01
N GLU A 5 -13.12 12.81 -0.85
CA GLU A 5 -11.89 13.33 -0.30
C GLU A 5 -10.94 12.15 -0.01
N SER A 6 -9.83 12.08 -0.74
CA SER A 6 -8.71 11.20 -0.41
C SER A 6 -8.16 11.65 0.95
N LEU A 7 -8.42 10.88 2.00
CA LEU A 7 -7.93 11.19 3.33
C LEU A 7 -6.43 10.88 3.40
N THR A 8 -5.60 11.91 3.37
CA THR A 8 -4.16 11.74 3.62
C THR A 8 -3.95 11.48 5.11
N VAL A 9 -3.51 10.28 5.47
CA VAL A 9 -3.16 9.93 6.86
C VAL A 9 -1.68 10.21 7.09
N LYS A 10 -1.37 10.98 8.13
CA LYS A 10 0.01 11.18 8.58
C LYS A 10 0.38 10.08 9.57
N VAL A 11 1.48 9.38 9.29
CA VAL A 11 2.06 8.37 10.17
C VAL A 11 3.49 8.79 10.48
N GLU A 12 3.79 9.00 11.75
CA GLU A 12 5.13 9.31 12.24
C GLU A 12 5.70 8.08 12.93
N VAL A 13 6.94 7.73 12.57
CA VAL A 13 7.67 6.61 13.16
C VAL A 13 9.13 7.01 13.33
N TYR A 14 9.76 6.54 14.40
CA TYR A 14 11.16 6.82 14.69
C TYR A 14 12.06 5.73 14.10
N GLU A 15 13.27 6.12 13.72
CA GLU A 15 14.29 5.14 13.32
C GLU A 15 14.61 4.21 14.50
N GLY A 16 14.77 2.91 14.21
CA GLY A 16 15.00 1.88 15.22
C GLY A 16 13.73 1.12 15.64
N GLU A 17 12.54 1.60 15.25
CA GLU A 17 11.31 0.85 15.43
C GLU A 17 11.31 -0.47 14.64
N GLN A 18 10.60 -1.47 15.16
CA GLN A 18 10.54 -2.78 14.49
C GLN A 18 9.72 -2.74 13.20
N SER A 19 8.63 -1.97 13.21
CA SER A 19 7.74 -1.81 12.06
C SER A 19 6.83 -0.60 12.20
N VAL A 20 6.28 -0.16 11.08
CA VAL A 20 5.18 0.80 11.00
C VAL A 20 4.06 0.24 10.14
N VAL A 21 2.82 0.58 10.46
CA VAL A 21 1.64 0.23 9.64
C VAL A 21 1.14 1.49 8.94
N LEU A 22 1.07 1.44 7.61
CA LEU A 22 0.44 2.46 6.79
C LEU A 22 -1.01 2.06 6.53
N PRO A 23 -1.99 2.86 6.99
CA PRO A 23 -3.38 2.47 6.90
C PRO A 23 -3.92 2.64 5.47
N CYS A 24 -4.70 1.67 4.99
CA CYS A 24 -5.51 1.78 3.78
C CYS A 24 -6.81 1.01 3.94
N GLN A 25 -7.92 1.74 4.01
CA GLN A 25 -9.25 1.17 4.23
C GLN A 25 -10.10 1.30 2.98
N TYR A 26 -10.70 0.20 2.54
CA TYR A 26 -11.73 0.21 1.51
C TYR A 26 -13.05 -0.28 2.08
N ARG A 27 -14.06 0.58 2.04
CA ARG A 27 -15.36 0.31 2.69
C ARG A 27 -16.39 -0.36 1.76
N GLN A 28 -16.02 -0.66 0.52
CA GLN A 28 -16.94 -1.29 -0.44
C GLN A 28 -16.65 -2.79 -0.52
N VAL A 29 -17.68 -3.56 -0.85
CA VAL A 29 -17.55 -5.00 -1.08
C VAL A 29 -16.61 -5.22 -2.26
N LEU A 30 -15.65 -6.13 -2.11
CA LEU A 30 -14.77 -6.58 -3.19
C LEU A 30 -15.58 -7.57 -4.02
N GLU A 31 -16.21 -7.12 -5.11
CA GLU A 31 -17.05 -7.99 -5.94
C GLU A 31 -16.24 -8.80 -6.97
N ASN A 32 -14.98 -8.41 -7.26
CA ASN A 32 -14.08 -9.02 -8.25
C ASN A 32 -12.67 -9.27 -7.69
N ILE A 33 -11.81 -9.96 -8.45
CA ILE A 33 -10.37 -10.07 -8.13
C ILE A 33 -9.73 -8.70 -8.33
N LEU A 34 -9.36 -8.07 -7.21
CA LEU A 34 -8.75 -6.75 -7.20
C LEU A 34 -7.25 -6.88 -7.01
N THR A 35 -6.48 -6.10 -7.78
CA THR A 35 -5.07 -5.88 -7.46
C THR A 35 -4.98 -4.68 -6.54
N VAL A 36 -4.37 -4.85 -5.37
CA VAL A 36 -4.06 -3.74 -4.47
C VAL A 36 -2.57 -3.43 -4.59
N LYS A 37 -2.27 -2.15 -4.81
CA LYS A 37 -0.91 -1.67 -4.99
C LYS A 37 -0.61 -0.54 -4.03
N TRP A 38 0.47 -0.71 -3.27
CA TRP A 38 1.16 0.39 -2.60
C TRP A 38 2.27 0.92 -3.50
N SER A 39 2.31 2.23 -3.69
CA SER A 39 3.29 2.89 -4.55
C SER A 39 3.87 4.16 -3.94
N ARG A 40 5.05 4.52 -4.43
CA ARG A 40 5.76 5.77 -4.13
C ARG A 40 6.22 6.41 -5.44
N TYR A 41 5.64 7.55 -5.77
CA TYR A 41 5.82 8.19 -7.07
C TYR A 41 7.26 8.68 -7.32
N ASP A 42 8.02 8.90 -6.26
CA ASP A 42 9.41 9.37 -6.28
C ASP A 42 10.43 8.24 -6.51
N LEU A 43 9.96 7.01 -6.71
CA LEU A 43 10.80 5.82 -6.90
C LEU A 43 10.64 5.21 -8.30
N ASN A 44 11.70 4.56 -8.76
CA ASN A 44 11.70 3.76 -9.99
C ASN A 44 12.37 2.39 -9.73
N PRO A 45 11.64 1.26 -9.81
CA PRO A 45 10.19 1.17 -10.00
C PRO A 45 9.42 1.79 -8.82
N ASN A 46 8.18 2.22 -9.06
CA ASN A 46 7.37 2.91 -8.04
C ASN A 46 6.63 1.97 -7.08
N THR A 47 6.63 0.66 -7.34
CA THR A 47 5.89 -0.33 -6.56
C THR A 47 6.59 -0.60 -5.24
N VAL A 48 5.90 -0.34 -4.13
CA VAL A 48 6.32 -0.69 -2.77
C VAL A 48 5.88 -2.11 -2.43
N HIS A 49 4.64 -2.45 -2.74
CA HIS A 49 4.06 -3.79 -2.57
C HIS A 49 2.85 -3.93 -3.49
N GLN A 50 2.60 -5.12 -4.00
CA GLN A 50 1.43 -5.40 -4.82
C GLN A 50 0.90 -6.79 -4.46
N GLN A 51 -0.42 -6.89 -4.35
CA GLN A 51 -1.13 -8.11 -3.99
C GLN A 51 -2.36 -8.28 -4.88
N GLN A 52 -2.57 -9.49 -5.39
CA GLN A 52 -3.79 -9.94 -6.06
C GLN A 52 -4.33 -11.15 -5.28
N GLU A 53 -4.42 -12.35 -5.87
CA GLU A 53 -4.73 -13.58 -5.11
C GLU A 53 -3.63 -13.98 -4.10
N GLY A 54 -2.47 -13.33 -4.20
CA GLY A 54 -1.35 -13.38 -3.27
C GLY A 54 -0.35 -12.27 -3.60
N ASP A 55 0.80 -12.30 -2.95
CA ASP A 55 1.91 -11.35 -3.20
C ASP A 55 2.38 -11.43 -4.66
N ASP A 56 2.35 -10.29 -5.37
CA ASP A 56 2.93 -10.12 -6.71
C ASP A 56 4.08 -9.11 -6.65
N LEU A 57 5.27 -9.59 -6.27
CA LEU A 57 6.42 -8.75 -5.97
C LEU A 57 7.43 -8.64 -7.11
N HIS A 58 7.08 -9.06 -8.33
CA HIS A 58 8.02 -9.04 -9.45
C HIS A 58 8.53 -7.63 -9.77
N SER A 59 7.65 -6.62 -9.70
CA SER A 59 7.98 -5.21 -9.94
C SER A 59 8.35 -4.43 -8.68
N GLN A 60 8.52 -5.10 -7.54
CA GLN A 60 8.80 -4.44 -6.26
C GLN A 60 10.15 -3.71 -6.31
N ASN A 61 10.15 -2.47 -5.82
CA ASN A 61 11.37 -1.70 -5.64
C ASN A 61 12.28 -2.38 -4.60
N GLN A 62 13.56 -2.54 -4.94
CA GLN A 62 14.53 -3.29 -4.14
C GLN A 62 14.71 -2.72 -2.72
N LEU A 63 14.41 -1.43 -2.50
CA LEU A 63 14.45 -0.80 -1.17
C LEU A 63 13.47 -1.43 -0.16
N PHE A 64 12.40 -2.07 -0.67
CA PHE A 64 11.32 -2.67 0.12
C PHE A 64 11.38 -4.20 0.18
N LYS A 65 12.30 -4.82 -0.55
CA LYS A 65 12.40 -6.29 -0.65
C LYS A 65 12.59 -6.93 0.72
N GLY A 66 11.68 -7.84 1.08
CA GLY A 66 11.69 -8.53 2.38
C GLY A 66 11.35 -7.64 3.59
N ARG A 67 10.93 -6.39 3.35
CA ARG A 67 10.59 -5.42 4.40
C ARG A 67 9.10 -5.10 4.44
N THR A 68 8.31 -5.51 3.46
CA THR A 68 6.88 -5.22 3.37
C THR A 68 6.03 -6.47 3.51
N SER A 69 4.85 -6.33 4.09
CA SER A 69 3.77 -7.32 4.01
C SER A 69 2.41 -6.60 4.05
N MET A 70 1.41 -7.19 3.41
CA MET A 70 0.03 -6.71 3.45
C MET A 70 -0.88 -7.71 4.15
N THR A 71 -2.01 -7.21 4.66
CA THR A 71 -3.10 -8.05 5.14
C THR A 71 -3.79 -8.77 3.96
N PRO A 72 -4.24 -10.02 4.16
CA PRO A 72 -5.00 -10.76 3.15
C PRO A 72 -6.19 -9.97 2.59
N LEU A 73 -6.44 -10.07 1.28
CA LEU A 73 -7.47 -9.26 0.62
C LEU A 73 -8.89 -9.50 1.16
N ASP A 74 -9.17 -10.72 1.60
CA ASP A 74 -10.46 -11.12 2.18
C ASP A 74 -10.80 -10.39 3.50
N SER A 75 -9.80 -9.77 4.14
CA SER A 75 -10.02 -8.94 5.33
C SER A 75 -10.67 -7.59 5.03
N GLY A 76 -10.63 -7.11 3.78
CA GLY A 76 -11.05 -5.74 3.41
C GLY A 76 -10.15 -4.64 3.98
N ASP A 77 -9.07 -5.03 4.68
CA ASP A 77 -8.05 -4.16 5.21
C ASP A 77 -6.80 -4.27 4.32
N PHE A 78 -6.32 -3.15 3.78
CA PHE A 78 -5.23 -3.11 2.82
C PHE A 78 -3.98 -2.45 3.38
N ASN A 79 -3.84 -2.50 4.70
CA ASN A 79 -2.72 -1.93 5.41
C ASN A 79 -1.38 -2.52 4.94
N LEU A 80 -0.39 -1.65 4.78
CA LEU A 80 0.99 -2.06 4.55
C LEU A 80 1.75 -2.07 5.86
N THR A 81 2.36 -3.18 6.22
CA THR A 81 3.37 -3.22 7.27
C THR A 81 4.75 -3.04 6.65
N LEU A 82 5.50 -2.03 7.07
CA LEU A 82 6.89 -1.80 6.70
C LEU A 82 7.80 -2.09 7.90
N LYS A 83 8.72 -3.06 7.74
CA LYS A 83 9.67 -3.52 8.76
C LYS A 83 10.96 -2.71 8.74
N LYS A 84 11.49 -2.45 9.94
CA LYS A 84 12.74 -1.73 10.19
C LYS A 84 12.80 -0.40 9.43
N PRO A 85 11.83 0.51 9.62
CA PRO A 85 11.79 1.80 8.91
C PRO A 85 13.09 2.58 9.06
N LYS A 86 13.46 3.28 7.99
CA LYS A 86 14.65 4.13 7.86
C LYS A 86 14.22 5.54 7.50
N LEU A 87 15.08 6.52 7.75
CA LEU A 87 14.82 7.91 7.34
C LEU A 87 14.56 8.06 5.83
N SER A 88 15.20 7.24 4.99
CA SER A 88 14.96 7.20 3.54
C SER A 88 13.57 6.70 3.14
N ASP A 89 12.87 6.02 4.05
CA ASP A 89 11.51 5.54 3.79
C ASP A 89 10.47 6.65 3.98
N SER A 90 10.84 7.83 4.49
CA SER A 90 9.94 8.98 4.52
C SER A 90 9.49 9.37 3.11
N GLY A 91 8.18 9.58 2.93
CA GLY A 91 7.59 9.93 1.64
C GLY A 91 6.09 9.70 1.60
N ASN A 92 5.47 10.05 0.47
CA ASN A 92 4.05 9.83 0.26
C ASN A 92 3.81 8.46 -0.37
N TYR A 93 3.17 7.59 0.40
CA TYR A 93 2.73 6.28 -0.05
C TYR A 93 1.29 6.39 -0.55
N THR A 94 1.00 5.80 -1.71
CA THR A 94 -0.34 5.74 -2.29
C THR A 94 -0.82 4.31 -2.32
N CYS A 95 -1.99 4.06 -1.75
CA CYS A 95 -2.73 2.81 -1.88
C CYS A 95 -3.72 2.94 -3.04
N SER A 96 -3.70 1.99 -3.97
CA SER A 96 -4.60 1.93 -5.12
C SER A 96 -5.24 0.56 -5.23
N ILE A 97 -6.51 0.53 -5.64
CA ILE A 97 -7.17 -0.67 -6.15
C ILE A 97 -7.16 -0.60 -7.68
N ILE A 98 -6.86 -1.72 -8.33
CA ILE A 98 -6.93 -1.88 -9.77
C ILE A 98 -7.92 -3.00 -10.07
N ASP A 99 -8.91 -2.67 -10.87
CA ASP A 99 -9.94 -3.57 -11.40
C ASP A 99 -10.16 -3.36 -12.89
N ASP A 100 -11.21 -3.97 -13.43
CA ASP A 100 -11.60 -3.83 -14.83
C ASP A 100 -12.01 -2.40 -15.21
N GLU A 101 -12.42 -1.56 -14.24
CA GLU A 101 -12.72 -0.14 -14.45
C GLU A 101 -11.44 0.74 -14.42
N GLY A 102 -10.34 0.21 -13.87
CA GLY A 102 -9.01 0.81 -13.88
C GLY A 102 -8.42 1.04 -12.50
N GLU A 103 -7.44 1.94 -12.41
CA GLU A 103 -6.78 2.27 -11.15
C GLU A 103 -7.54 3.35 -10.38
N LYS A 104 -7.89 3.02 -9.14
CA LYS A 104 -8.61 3.86 -8.19
C LYS A 104 -7.76 4.07 -6.95
N LYS A 105 -7.25 5.29 -6.78
CA LYS A 105 -6.56 5.71 -5.54
C LYS A 105 -7.54 5.72 -4.37
N LEU A 106 -7.07 5.29 -3.20
CA LEU A 106 -7.82 5.26 -1.95
C LEU A 106 -7.41 6.40 -1.02
#